data_AF-A0A7G2E5I2-F1
#
_entry.id   AF-A0A7G2E5I2-F1
#
_cell.length_a   1.000
_cell.length_b   1.000
_cell.length_c   1.000
_cell.angle_alpha   90.00
_cell.angle_beta   90.00
_cell.angle_gamma   90.00
#
_symmetry.space_group_name_H-M   'P 1'
#
loop_
_entity.id
_entity.type
_entity.pdbx_description
1 polymer ?
#
loop_
_entity_poly.entity_id
_entity_poly.type
_entity_poly.pdbx_seq_one_letter_code
_entity_poly.pdbx_strand_id
1 'polypeptide(L)'
;MVVNGDSWPDHFIEDANVFTKNPDKHFYTTSESVLENELLPSYGYYLSNTQEEDEFYLDAIMTSEGNEWPSYVTNNVYCLHPLELVDLQDRMFNDYGTCIFANKTCGETDKCDGGYWKILHGDKLIKSNFGKVIGFKKVFEFYETVRQIYLCDGEEVTVTWTIQEYRLSKNVKQNKVLCVIKLTYDR
;
A
#
# COMPACT_ATOMS: atom_id res chain seq x y z
N MET A 1 35.18 0.97 -48.09
CA MET A 1 34.67 2.25 -47.58
C MET A 1 33.85 1.92 -46.35
N VAL A 2 34.48 1.99 -45.18
CA VAL A 2 33.83 1.77 -43.88
C VAL A 2 33.32 3.13 -43.43
N VAL A 3 32.04 3.22 -43.11
CA VAL A 3 31.44 4.43 -42.55
C VAL A 3 31.16 4.13 -41.08
N ASN A 4 31.71 4.99 -40.23
CA ASN A 4 31.56 5.11 -38.78
C ASN A 4 30.10 4.86 -38.35
N GLY A 5 29.77 4.26 -37.21
CA GLY A 5 30.38 4.39 -35.90
C GLY A 5 29.31 4.95 -34.96
N ASP A 6 28.24 4.20 -34.72
CA ASP A 6 27.20 4.59 -33.78
C ASP A 6 27.60 4.09 -32.39
N SER A 7 28.24 4.99 -31.64
CA SER A 7 28.42 4.84 -30.19
C SER A 7 27.06 4.70 -29.54
N TRP A 8 26.92 3.65 -28.72
CA TRP A 8 25.81 3.54 -27.79
C TRP A 8 25.88 4.72 -26.80
N PRO A 9 24.75 5.32 -26.42
CA PRO A 9 24.77 6.34 -25.38
C PRO A 9 25.22 5.73 -24.05
N ASP A 10 26.17 6.37 -23.37
CA ASP A 10 26.75 6.00 -22.06
C ASP A 10 25.76 6.06 -20.87
N HIS A 11 24.45 5.91 -21.12
CA HIS A 11 23.41 5.99 -20.10
C HIS A 11 22.97 4.64 -19.52
N PHE A 12 23.58 3.54 -19.96
CA PHE A 12 23.37 2.23 -19.34
C PHE A 12 24.51 1.92 -18.35
N ILE A 13 24.54 2.66 -17.26
CA ILE A 13 25.30 2.29 -16.06
C ILE A 13 24.28 2.00 -14.97
N GLU A 14 23.64 0.84 -15.04
CA GLU A 14 23.22 0.04 -13.89
C GLU A 14 22.49 -1.20 -14.40
N ASP A 15 22.97 -2.38 -14.02
CA ASP A 15 22.19 -3.61 -14.10
C ASP A 15 21.03 -3.48 -13.11
N ALA A 16 19.93 -2.87 -13.55
CA ALA A 16 18.70 -2.85 -12.79
C ALA A 16 18.27 -4.31 -12.57
N ASN A 17 18.20 -4.74 -11.31
CA ASN A 17 17.78 -6.08 -10.96
C ASN A 17 16.27 -6.23 -11.24
N VAL A 18 15.92 -6.60 -12.48
CA VAL A 18 14.54 -6.66 -13.01
C VAL A 18 13.71 -7.77 -12.34
N PHE A 19 14.34 -8.67 -11.58
CA PHE A 19 13.65 -9.78 -10.91
C PHE A 19 12.97 -9.39 -9.58
N THR A 20 13.26 -8.21 -9.02
CA THR A 20 12.69 -7.76 -7.74
C THR A 20 12.03 -6.38 -7.78
N LYS A 21 12.07 -5.67 -8.91
CA LYS A 21 11.45 -4.35 -9.08
C LYS A 21 10.38 -4.40 -10.17
N ASN A 22 9.17 -3.93 -9.85
CA ASN A 22 8.07 -3.82 -10.80
C ASN A 22 8.46 -2.89 -11.97
N PRO A 23 8.50 -3.38 -13.22
CA PRO A 23 8.92 -2.59 -14.39
C PRO A 23 7.95 -1.43 -14.77
N ASP A 24 6.77 -1.33 -14.16
CA ASP A 24 5.80 -0.28 -14.46
C ASP A 24 6.21 1.13 -14.00
N LYS A 25 7.29 1.27 -13.20
CA LYS A 25 7.76 2.58 -12.72
C LYS A 25 8.36 3.49 -13.79
N HIS A 26 8.58 3.02 -15.03
CA HIS A 26 9.29 3.80 -16.06
C HIS A 26 8.42 4.41 -17.17
N PHE A 27 7.09 4.26 -17.14
CA PHE A 27 6.23 4.74 -18.24
C PHE A 27 5.07 5.63 -17.78
N TYR A 28 5.37 6.76 -17.13
CA TYR A 28 4.41 7.87 -17.05
C TYR A 28 5.00 9.11 -17.69
N THR A 29 4.87 9.18 -19.01
CA THR A 29 4.97 10.42 -19.79
C THR A 29 3.57 10.99 -19.97
N THR A 30 3.45 12.29 -19.74
CA THR A 30 2.28 13.17 -19.79
C THR A 30 1.17 12.77 -20.78
N SER A 31 -0.06 12.55 -20.31
CA SER A 31 -1.29 12.64 -21.12
C SER A 31 -2.53 12.58 -20.24
N GLU A 32 -3.46 13.51 -20.45
CA GLU A 32 -4.81 13.55 -19.89
C GLU A 32 -5.60 12.26 -20.19
N SER A 33 -6.60 11.98 -19.34
CA SER A 33 -7.50 10.80 -19.30
C SER A 33 -6.95 9.56 -18.59
N VAL A 34 -6.92 9.62 -17.26
CA VAL A 34 -6.91 8.42 -16.41
C VAL A 34 -8.27 7.73 -16.61
N LEU A 35 -8.27 6.61 -17.32
CA LEU A 35 -9.45 5.76 -17.45
C LEU A 35 -9.75 5.15 -16.07
N GLU A 36 -10.83 5.59 -15.43
CA GLU A 36 -11.22 5.26 -14.05
C GLU A 36 -11.51 3.77 -13.75
N ASN A 37 -11.29 2.82 -14.68
CA ASN A 37 -11.89 1.48 -14.57
C ASN A 37 -10.99 0.26 -14.88
N GLU A 38 -9.66 0.37 -14.96
CA GLU A 38 -8.84 -0.85 -15.22
C GLU A 38 -7.86 -1.27 -14.11
N LEU A 39 -7.61 -0.44 -13.09
CA LEU A 39 -6.75 -0.82 -11.94
C LEU A 39 -7.16 0.02 -10.71
N LEU A 40 -7.99 -0.50 -9.81
CA LEU A 40 -8.13 0.12 -8.48
C LEU A 40 -7.08 -0.49 -7.53
N PRO A 41 -6.23 0.34 -6.89
CA PRO A 41 -4.86 0.51 -7.38
C PRO A 41 -3.81 0.25 -6.31
N SER A 42 -2.54 0.29 -6.70
CA SER A 42 -1.37 0.32 -5.81
C SER A 42 -1.43 1.42 -4.72
N TYR A 43 -2.35 2.39 -4.80
CA TYR A 43 -2.51 3.52 -3.87
C TYR A 43 -3.89 3.57 -3.23
N GLY A 44 -3.98 4.22 -2.07
CA GLY A 44 -5.24 4.49 -1.38
C GLY A 44 -6.12 5.49 -2.12
N TYR A 45 -7.26 5.79 -1.51
CA TYR A 45 -8.23 6.76 -2.01
C TYR A 45 -8.63 7.69 -0.87
N TYR A 46 -8.66 9.00 -1.12
CA TYR A 46 -9.04 9.99 -0.11
C TYR A 46 -10.42 10.56 -0.42
N LEU A 47 -11.40 10.22 0.43
CA LEU A 47 -12.71 10.87 0.45
C LEU A 47 -12.85 11.70 1.72
N SER A 48 -13.55 12.82 1.61
CA SER A 48 -13.91 13.64 2.78
C SER A 48 -14.83 12.88 3.75
N ASN A 49 -15.54 11.85 3.28
CA ASN A 49 -16.39 10.99 4.08
C ASN A 49 -15.70 9.64 4.38
N THR A 50 -15.30 9.46 5.63
CA THR A 50 -14.64 8.22 6.10
C THR A 50 -15.49 6.95 5.94
N GLN A 51 -16.82 7.05 5.93
CA GLN A 51 -17.67 5.88 5.71
C GLN A 51 -17.65 5.47 4.24
N GLU A 52 -17.72 6.42 3.31
CA GLU A 52 -17.62 6.13 1.88
C GLU A 52 -16.25 5.56 1.53
N GLU A 53 -15.18 6.06 2.16
CA GLU A 53 -13.82 5.49 2.02
C GLU A 53 -13.78 4.03 2.51
N ASP A 54 -14.33 3.76 3.71
CA ASP A 54 -14.37 2.42 4.28
C ASP A 54 -15.20 1.44 3.41
N GLU A 55 -16.33 1.88 2.85
CA GLU A 55 -17.16 1.08 1.93
C GLU A 55 -16.45 0.80 0.60
N PHE A 56 -15.77 1.80 0.05
CA PHE A 56 -15.02 1.69 -1.21
C PHE A 56 -13.95 0.59 -1.16
N TYR A 57 -13.16 0.52 -0.08
CA TYR A 57 -12.13 -0.51 0.07
C TYR A 57 -12.72 -1.92 0.20
N LEU A 58 -13.89 -2.07 0.82
CA LEU A 58 -14.58 -3.36 0.87
C LEU A 58 -15.11 -3.78 -0.51
N ASP A 59 -15.66 -2.83 -1.27
CA ASP A 59 -16.11 -3.09 -2.63
C ASP A 59 -14.93 -3.49 -3.53
N ALA A 60 -13.76 -2.86 -3.40
CA ALA A 60 -12.55 -3.25 -4.12
C ALA A 60 -12.15 -4.72 -3.84
N ILE A 61 -12.24 -5.19 -2.59
CA ILE A 61 -12.01 -6.62 -2.27
C ILE A 61 -13.06 -7.50 -2.96
N MET A 62 -14.33 -7.09 -2.94
CA MET A 62 -15.44 -7.85 -3.49
C MET A 62 -15.38 -7.96 -5.03
N THR A 63 -15.02 -6.88 -5.72
CA THR A 63 -14.97 -6.78 -7.19
C THR A 63 -13.69 -7.32 -7.80
N SER A 64 -12.61 -7.52 -7.01
CA SER A 64 -11.38 -8.16 -7.50
C SER A 64 -11.69 -9.46 -8.29
N GLU A 65 -11.17 -9.59 -9.51
CA GLU A 65 -11.49 -10.71 -10.39
C GLU A 65 -11.01 -12.06 -9.81
N GLY A 66 -11.86 -13.09 -9.89
CA GLY A 66 -11.51 -14.47 -9.54
C GLY A 66 -11.18 -14.74 -8.06
N ASN A 67 -10.84 -15.99 -7.73
CA ASN A 67 -10.23 -16.33 -6.43
C ASN A 67 -8.73 -16.04 -6.40
N GLU A 68 -8.14 -15.77 -7.55
CA GLU A 68 -6.77 -15.32 -7.64
C GLU A 68 -6.72 -13.84 -7.24
N TRP A 69 -5.53 -13.39 -6.95
CA TRP A 69 -5.25 -12.14 -6.28
C TRP A 69 -4.10 -11.53 -7.07
N PRO A 70 -3.91 -10.20 -7.09
CA PRO A 70 -2.90 -9.62 -7.97
C PRO A 70 -1.53 -10.28 -7.77
N SER A 71 -0.73 -10.40 -8.82
CA SER A 71 0.55 -11.13 -8.77
C SER A 71 1.53 -10.63 -7.70
N TYR A 72 1.36 -9.38 -7.24
CA TYR A 72 2.16 -8.71 -6.21
C TYR A 72 1.63 -8.88 -4.77
N VAL A 73 0.71 -9.82 -4.56
CA VAL A 73 0.19 -10.12 -3.23
C VAL A 73 1.28 -10.59 -2.29
N THR A 74 1.27 -10.03 -1.08
CA THR A 74 2.26 -10.35 -0.06
C THR A 74 1.57 -10.74 1.23
N ASN A 75 2.04 -11.84 1.83
CA ASN A 75 1.63 -12.22 3.17
C ASN A 75 2.51 -11.58 4.23
N ASN A 76 3.55 -10.84 3.85
CA ASN A 76 4.55 -10.36 4.80
C ASN A 76 4.28 -8.91 5.24
N VAL A 77 3.10 -8.33 4.95
CA VAL A 77 2.77 -6.94 5.30
C VAL A 77 3.11 -6.60 6.76
N TYR A 78 2.76 -7.50 7.70
CA TYR A 78 3.02 -7.30 9.13
C TYR A 78 4.41 -7.76 9.60
N CYS A 79 5.16 -8.42 8.72
CA CYS A 79 6.51 -8.94 8.97
C CYS A 79 7.61 -8.05 8.37
N LEU A 80 7.23 -6.99 7.64
CA LEU A 80 8.16 -6.08 6.96
C LEU A 80 8.15 -4.71 7.63
N HIS A 81 9.30 -4.03 7.59
CA HIS A 81 9.38 -2.65 7.99
C HIS A 81 8.56 -1.77 7.02
N PRO A 82 7.87 -0.70 7.47
CA PRO A 82 7.11 0.17 6.57
C PRO A 82 7.89 0.67 5.35
N LEU A 83 9.17 0.99 5.52
CA LEU A 83 10.08 1.44 4.46
C LEU A 83 10.37 0.38 3.38
N GLU A 84 10.11 -0.91 3.64
CA GLU A 84 10.21 -1.97 2.64
C GLU A 84 8.92 -2.10 1.80
N LEU A 85 7.83 -1.51 2.28
CA LEU A 85 6.51 -1.60 1.65
C LEU A 85 6.19 -0.41 0.76
N VAL A 86 6.85 0.74 0.98
CA VAL A 86 6.52 2.01 0.32
C VAL A 86 7.76 2.77 -0.14
N ASP A 87 7.53 3.73 -1.03
CA ASP A 87 8.54 4.68 -1.48
C ASP A 87 8.21 6.08 -0.92
N LEU A 88 9.05 6.62 -0.05
CA LEU A 88 8.81 7.94 0.57
C LEU A 88 8.87 9.10 -0.43
N GLN A 89 9.55 8.92 -1.56
CA GLN A 89 9.64 9.94 -2.62
C GLN A 89 8.40 9.92 -3.53
N ASP A 90 7.54 8.91 -3.37
CA ASP A 90 6.33 8.78 -4.15
C ASP A 90 5.25 9.73 -3.63
N ARG A 91 4.93 10.73 -4.44
CA ARG A 91 3.88 11.70 -4.12
C ARG A 91 2.52 11.05 -3.92
N MET A 92 2.19 10.00 -4.69
CA MET A 92 0.90 9.33 -4.58
C MET A 92 0.76 8.60 -3.24
N PHE A 93 1.86 8.01 -2.76
CA PHE A 93 1.91 7.44 -1.41
C PHE A 93 1.68 8.52 -0.35
N ASN A 94 2.35 9.67 -0.46
CA ASN A 94 2.20 10.75 0.53
C ASN A 94 0.78 11.32 0.58
N ASP A 95 0.10 11.40 -0.57
CA ASP A 95 -1.26 11.95 -0.65
C ASP A 95 -2.34 10.92 -0.25
N TYR A 96 -2.16 9.63 -0.57
CA TYR A 96 -3.24 8.64 -0.46
C TYR A 96 -2.90 7.38 0.33
N GLY A 97 -1.62 7.13 0.60
CA GLY A 97 -1.11 5.85 1.09
C GLY A 97 -0.99 4.79 -0.01
N THR A 98 -0.51 3.61 0.37
CA THR A 98 -0.32 2.46 -0.55
C THR A 98 -1.29 1.35 -0.17
N CYS A 99 -1.98 0.81 -1.17
CA CYS A 99 -2.87 -0.34 -1.02
C CYS A 99 -2.08 -1.63 -1.25
N ILE A 100 -2.18 -2.57 -0.30
CA ILE A 100 -1.48 -3.83 -0.31
C ILE A 100 -2.48 -4.95 -0.08
N PHE A 101 -2.54 -5.89 -1.01
CA PHE A 101 -3.34 -7.09 -0.86
C PHE A 101 -2.52 -8.13 -0.05
N ALA A 102 -3.01 -8.53 1.14
CA ALA A 102 -2.54 -9.68 1.93
C ALA A 102 -3.52 -10.89 2.09
N ASN A 103 -3.03 -12.15 1.98
CA ASN A 103 -3.87 -13.34 2.23
C ASN A 103 -3.92 -13.76 3.71
N LYS A 104 -3.46 -12.91 4.62
CA LYS A 104 -3.55 -13.12 6.07
C LYS A 104 -3.65 -11.80 6.80
N THR A 105 -4.26 -11.85 7.98
CA THR A 105 -4.25 -10.75 8.96
C THR A 105 -2.96 -10.77 9.76
N CYS A 106 -2.72 -9.71 10.55
CA CYS A 106 -1.62 -9.69 11.52
C CYS A 106 -1.73 -10.87 12.48
N GLY A 107 -0.67 -11.67 12.58
CA GLY A 107 -0.52 -12.73 13.56
C GLY A 107 0.16 -12.25 14.83
N GLU A 108 -0.03 -12.97 15.95
CA GLU A 108 0.60 -12.64 17.24
C GLU A 108 2.13 -12.75 17.23
N THR A 109 2.68 -13.53 16.30
CA THR A 109 4.12 -13.78 16.16
C THR A 109 4.75 -12.98 15.03
N ASP A 110 3.97 -12.16 14.31
CA ASP A 110 4.48 -11.32 13.24
C ASP A 110 5.36 -10.23 13.87
N LYS A 111 6.65 -10.29 13.54
CA LYS A 111 7.68 -9.32 13.92
C LYS A 111 8.45 -8.97 12.67
N CYS A 112 8.93 -7.73 12.59
CA CYS A 112 9.85 -7.31 11.56
C CYS A 112 11.16 -6.85 12.21
N ASP A 113 12.21 -6.78 11.41
CA ASP A 113 13.46 -6.19 11.88
C ASP A 113 13.23 -4.69 12.18
N GLY A 114 13.64 -4.24 13.36
CA GLY A 114 13.50 -2.84 13.78
C GLY A 114 12.19 -2.46 14.45
N GLY A 115 11.15 -3.30 14.47
CA GLY A 115 9.89 -2.96 15.14
C GLY A 115 8.80 -4.02 15.07
N TYR A 116 7.56 -3.62 15.36
CA TYR A 116 6.38 -4.49 15.23
C TYR A 116 5.09 -3.67 15.17
N TRP A 117 4.05 -4.26 14.59
CA TRP A 117 2.72 -3.66 14.49
C TRP A 117 1.90 -3.93 15.75
N LYS A 118 1.31 -2.89 16.33
CA LYS A 118 0.36 -2.97 17.45
C LYS A 118 -1.03 -2.58 16.98
N ILE A 119 -2.06 -3.18 17.58
CA ILE A 119 -3.44 -2.76 17.35
C ILE A 119 -3.63 -1.39 18.00
N LEU A 120 -3.84 -0.37 17.19
CA LEU A 120 -4.23 0.98 17.61
C LEU A 120 -5.75 1.06 17.80
N HIS A 121 -6.50 0.51 16.84
CA HIS A 121 -7.95 0.39 16.89
C HIS A 121 -8.38 -1.02 16.50
N GLY A 122 -9.18 -1.65 17.37
CA GLY A 122 -9.76 -2.97 17.11
C GLY A 122 -10.77 -2.98 15.97
N ASP A 123 -11.46 -4.11 15.79
CA ASP A 123 -12.43 -4.27 14.71
C ASP A 123 -13.60 -3.26 14.82
N LYS A 124 -13.64 -2.32 13.89
CA LYS A 124 -14.76 -1.42 13.61
C LYS A 124 -15.66 -2.05 12.56
N LEU A 125 -16.96 -2.12 12.83
CA LEU A 125 -17.96 -2.60 11.87
C LEU A 125 -18.15 -1.57 10.75
N ILE A 126 -18.12 -2.03 9.51
CA ILE A 126 -18.53 -1.25 8.34
C ILE A 126 -19.89 -1.75 7.91
N LYS A 127 -20.86 -0.83 7.83
CA LYS A 127 -22.24 -1.11 7.45
C LYS A 127 -22.53 -0.44 6.13
N SER A 128 -23.29 -1.10 5.26
CA SER A 128 -23.84 -0.45 4.08
C SER A 128 -24.89 0.60 4.45
N ASN A 129 -25.30 1.41 3.48
CA ASN A 129 -26.41 2.36 3.60
C ASN A 129 -27.73 1.74 4.10
N PHE A 130 -27.93 0.42 3.96
CA PHE A 130 -29.08 -0.31 4.50
C PHE A 130 -28.89 -0.81 5.95
N GLY A 131 -27.80 -0.43 6.62
CA GLY A 131 -27.46 -0.82 7.99
C GLY A 131 -26.91 -2.24 8.13
N LYS A 132 -26.73 -2.98 7.03
CA LYS A 132 -26.19 -4.34 7.04
C LYS A 132 -24.67 -4.29 7.17
N VAL A 133 -24.10 -5.08 8.09
CA VAL A 133 -22.64 -5.23 8.19
C VAL A 133 -22.12 -5.89 6.93
N ILE A 134 -21.17 -5.23 6.26
CA ILE A 134 -20.53 -5.71 5.04
C ILE A 134 -19.07 -6.08 5.26
N GLY A 135 -18.41 -5.51 6.27
CA GLY A 135 -17.04 -5.86 6.61
C GLY A 135 -16.56 -5.23 7.91
N PHE A 136 -15.25 -5.32 8.11
CA PHE A 136 -14.54 -4.89 9.30
C PHE A 136 -13.31 -4.08 8.90
N LYS A 137 -12.99 -3.07 9.71
CA LYS A 137 -11.74 -2.32 9.66
C LYS A 137 -10.98 -2.47 10.96
N LYS A 138 -9.68 -2.71 10.89
CA LYS A 138 -8.78 -2.69 12.04
C LYS A 138 -7.60 -1.77 11.73
N VAL A 139 -7.12 -1.02 12.72
CA VAL A 139 -5.99 -0.10 12.52
C VAL A 139 -4.83 -0.54 13.38
N PHE A 140 -3.68 -0.64 12.75
CA PHE A 140 -2.41 -0.93 13.40
C PHE A 140 -1.50 0.30 13.34
N GLU A 141 -0.68 0.45 14.36
CA GLU A 141 0.39 1.43 14.45
C GLU A 141 1.73 0.68 14.51
N PHE A 142 2.73 1.17 13.80
CA PHE A 142 4.07 0.60 13.88
C PHE A 142 4.79 1.13 15.11
N TYR A 143 5.22 0.23 15.98
CA TYR A 143 6.08 0.56 17.10
C TYR A 143 7.53 0.25 16.73
N GLU A 144 8.28 1.33 16.51
CA GLU A 144 9.68 1.24 16.16
C GLU A 144 10.56 1.05 17.41
N THR A 145 11.45 0.06 17.37
CA THR A 145 12.37 -0.26 18.47
C THR A 145 13.75 0.36 18.29
N VAL A 146 14.09 0.73 17.05
CA VAL A 146 15.34 1.40 16.68
C VAL A 146 14.96 2.73 16.04
N ARG A 147 15.21 3.85 16.72
CA ARG A 147 14.81 5.18 16.26
C ARG A 147 15.33 5.45 14.85
N GLN A 148 14.42 5.62 13.90
CA GLN A 148 14.68 6.23 12.61
C GLN A 148 14.56 7.76 12.72
N ILE A 149 15.38 8.47 11.94
CA ILE A 149 15.29 9.93 11.84
C ILE A 149 14.55 10.24 10.54
N TYR A 150 13.41 10.92 10.67
CA TYR A 150 12.65 11.42 9.54
C TYR A 150 12.88 12.92 9.42
N LEU A 151 13.20 13.38 8.21
CA LEU A 151 13.45 14.79 7.93
C LEU A 151 12.38 15.32 6.97
N CYS A 152 11.76 16.44 7.31
CA CYS A 152 10.90 17.23 6.41
C CYS A 152 11.48 18.64 6.34
N ASP A 153 11.78 19.13 5.12
CA ASP A 153 12.40 20.44 4.90
C ASP A 153 13.68 20.71 5.73
N GLY A 154 14.40 19.64 6.09
CA GLY A 154 15.63 19.71 6.89
C GLY A 154 15.42 19.68 8.40
N GLU A 155 14.18 19.61 8.88
CA GLU A 155 13.84 19.49 10.30
C GLU A 155 13.46 18.06 10.67
N GLU A 156 13.87 17.61 11.86
CA GLU A 156 13.47 16.30 12.39
C GLU A 156 11.99 16.32 12.74
N VAL A 157 11.24 15.39 12.17
CA VAL A 157 9.80 15.23 12.37
C VAL A 157 9.50 13.90 13.03
N THR A 158 8.51 13.89 13.92
CA THR A 158 7.95 12.64 14.43
C THR A 158 6.93 12.13 13.44
N VAL A 159 7.01 10.84 13.13
CA VAL A 159 6.12 10.21 12.18
C VAL A 159 5.44 9.01 12.80
N THR A 160 4.21 8.79 12.36
CA THR A 160 3.40 7.64 12.76
C THR A 160 3.06 6.84 11.50
N TRP A 161 3.46 5.56 11.52
CA TRP A 161 3.10 4.61 10.48
C TRP A 161 1.84 3.85 10.88
N THR A 162 0.87 3.78 9.97
CA THR A 162 -0.37 3.03 10.21
C THR A 162 -0.68 2.07 9.08
N ILE A 163 -1.31 0.95 9.44
CA ILE A 163 -1.97 0.06 8.49
C ILE A 163 -3.46 0.05 8.82
N GLN A 164 -4.29 0.31 7.81
CA GLN A 164 -5.73 0.11 7.87
C GLN A 164 -6.06 -1.20 7.17
N GLU A 165 -6.41 -2.21 7.95
CA GLU A 165 -6.78 -3.54 7.49
C GLU A 165 -8.30 -3.60 7.22
N TYR A 166 -8.69 -4.06 6.04
CA TYR A 166 -10.07 -4.21 5.61
C TYR A 166 -10.40 -5.66 5.26
N ARG A 167 -11.54 -6.15 5.78
CA ARG A 167 -11.99 -7.53 5.61
C ARG A 167 -13.48 -7.61 5.35
N LEU A 168 -13.88 -8.47 4.41
CA LEU A 168 -15.30 -8.76 4.16
C LEU A 168 -15.90 -9.60 5.30
N SER A 169 -17.18 -9.35 5.59
CA SER A 169 -17.94 -10.09 6.62
C SER A 169 -18.44 -11.46 6.16
N LYS A 170 -18.58 -11.64 4.84
CA LYS A 170 -19.00 -12.92 4.26
C LYS A 170 -17.78 -13.83 4.10
N ASN A 171 -18.01 -15.15 4.16
CA ASN A 171 -16.98 -16.16 3.87
C ASN A 171 -16.54 -16.16 2.39
N VAL A 172 -17.26 -15.43 1.53
CA VAL A 172 -16.82 -15.17 0.15
C VAL A 172 -15.53 -14.36 0.24
N LYS A 173 -14.44 -14.85 -0.36
CA LYS A 173 -13.09 -14.26 -0.28
C LYS A 173 -12.48 -14.32 1.13
N GLN A 174 -12.74 -15.41 1.87
CA GLN A 174 -12.07 -15.67 3.15
C GLN A 174 -10.54 -15.56 3.01
N ASN A 175 -9.90 -15.01 4.03
CA ASN A 175 -8.46 -14.73 4.10
C ASN A 175 -7.95 -13.63 3.15
N LYS A 176 -8.82 -12.96 2.39
CA LYS A 176 -8.41 -11.82 1.54
C LYS A 176 -8.55 -10.51 2.31
N VAL A 177 -7.46 -9.77 2.41
CA VAL A 177 -7.34 -8.58 3.26
C VAL A 177 -6.73 -7.41 2.51
N LEU A 178 -7.44 -6.29 2.39
CA LEU A 178 -6.82 -5.07 1.86
C LEU A 178 -6.19 -4.28 3.00
N CYS A 179 -4.91 -3.99 2.90
CA CYS A 179 -4.16 -3.16 3.84
C CYS A 179 -3.84 -1.83 3.18
N VAL A 180 -4.18 -0.71 3.82
CA VAL A 180 -3.75 0.62 3.37
C VAL A 180 -2.70 1.12 4.33
N ILE A 181 -1.45 1.18 3.88
CA ILE A 181 -0.35 1.74 4.66
C ILE A 181 -0.27 3.26 4.44
N LYS A 182 -0.17 4.01 5.54
CA LYS A 182 -0.11 5.47 5.54
C LYS A 182 0.99 5.96 6.49
N LEU A 183 1.61 7.08 6.13
CA LEU A 183 2.54 7.81 6.97
C LEU A 183 1.92 9.16 7.35
N THR A 184 1.86 9.47 8.64
CA THR A 184 1.40 10.77 9.13
C THR A 184 2.50 11.46 9.92
N TYR A 185 2.62 12.76 9.75
CA TYR A 185 3.57 13.59 10.49
C TYR A 185 2.85 14.22 11.68
N ASP A 186 3.42 14.05 12.88
CA ASP A 186 2.94 14.77 14.07
C ASP A 186 3.34 16.24 13.88
N ARG A 187 2.33 17.10 13.70
CA ARG A 187 2.52 18.56 13.61
C ARG A 187 2.47 19.22 14.98
#